data_AF-A0A2E7BUG1-F1
#
_entry.id   AF-A0A2E7BUG1-F1
#
_cell.length_a   1.000
_cell.length_b   1.000
_cell.length_c   1.000
_cell.angle_alpha   90.00
_cell.angle_beta   90.00
_cell.angle_gamma   90.00
#
_symmetry.space_group_name_H-M   'P 1'
#
loop_
_entity.id
_entity.type
_entity.pdbx_description
1 polymer ?
#
loop_
_entity_poly.entity_id
_entity_poly.type
_entity_poly.pdbx_seq_one_letter_code
_entity_poly.pdbx_strand_id
1 'polypeptide(L)'
;MPDPAPREESALSLTELLQWLGDDAQRRESVESIQMVNALAEAVERDLHAVANGRDAQLQRDLAEARRERDDARKDASKWLAVAQQRALLDLWLPKPERSLTEAANWIAGPACRVRGALQHLKALRALAKDAAVQAAAHEKLLSQLSSLEEERGRLREEIAAGTVSDGYHTHRELYEYRMLYNAHAAHGWLAAGIPVVKSRRHSDGEECFGGGWFIVTATLPTGQVSNHYRDEHWGLFDVPAVELPPEYDGHTPADAAERLRAALPPSPQEAE
;
A
#
# COMPACT_ATOMS: atom_id res chain seq x y z
N MET A 1 47.54 47.67 2.40
CA MET A 1 46.99 47.48 3.77
C MET A 1 45.47 47.52 3.65
N PRO A 2 44.75 46.57 4.23
CA PRO A 2 44.10 45.48 3.48
C PRO A 2 42.67 45.76 3.01
N ASP A 3 42.23 44.90 2.09
CA ASP A 3 40.92 44.77 1.45
C ASP A 3 39.79 44.49 2.48
N PRO A 4 38.62 45.17 2.45
CA PRO A 4 37.49 44.77 3.27
C PRO A 4 36.84 43.51 2.65
N ALA A 5 36.97 42.39 3.35
CA ALA A 5 36.31 41.13 3.02
C ALA A 5 34.80 41.33 2.77
N PRO A 6 34.19 40.56 1.84
CA PRO A 6 32.76 40.64 1.61
C PRO A 6 32.01 40.23 2.87
N ARG A 7 31.07 41.08 3.31
CA ARG A 7 30.11 40.72 4.37
C ARG A 7 29.24 39.59 3.84
N GLU A 8 29.30 38.42 4.47
CA GLU A 8 28.33 37.36 4.26
C GLU A 8 26.93 37.88 4.59
N GLU A 9 26.04 37.90 3.59
CA GLU A 9 24.60 37.98 3.83
C GLU A 9 24.18 36.66 4.47
N SER A 10 24.12 36.64 5.81
CA SER A 10 23.60 35.49 6.55
C SER A 10 22.11 35.33 6.22
N ALA A 11 21.76 34.29 5.47
CA ALA A 11 20.39 33.86 5.30
C ALA A 11 19.80 33.56 6.70
N LEU A 12 18.65 34.15 7.01
CA LEU A 12 17.91 33.84 8.23
C LEU A 12 17.65 32.33 8.26
N SER A 13 17.99 31.69 9.37
CA SER A 13 17.67 30.28 9.59
C SER A 13 16.17 30.08 9.61
N LEU A 14 15.71 28.88 9.28
CA LEU A 14 14.28 28.53 9.29
C LEU A 14 13.61 28.88 10.63
N THR A 15 14.36 28.75 11.73
CA THR A 15 13.93 29.08 13.09
C THR A 15 13.70 30.58 13.28
N GLU A 16 14.58 31.44 12.75
CA GLU A 16 14.45 32.90 12.83
C GLU A 16 13.31 33.42 11.94
N LEU A 17 13.08 32.74 10.81
CA LEU A 17 11.99 33.04 9.89
C LEU A 17 10.62 32.66 10.49
N LEU A 18 10.56 31.56 11.25
CA LEU A 18 9.38 31.15 12.01
C LEU A 18 9.10 32.07 13.22
N GLN A 19 10.15 32.54 13.91
CA GLN A 19 10.01 33.51 15.00
C GLN A 19 9.49 34.86 14.48
N TRP A 20 9.99 35.33 13.34
CA TRP A 20 9.53 36.56 12.69
C TRP A 20 8.07 36.51 12.23
N LEU A 21 7.58 35.33 11.83
CA LEU A 21 6.18 35.11 11.47
C LEU A 21 5.24 35.05 12.69
N GLY A 22 5.76 34.82 13.89
CA GLY A 22 4.98 34.62 15.12
C GLY A 22 4.52 35.90 15.85
N ASP A 23 4.99 37.08 15.47
CA ASP A 23 4.78 38.33 16.24
C ASP A 23 3.55 39.17 15.82
N ASP A 24 2.77 38.71 14.85
CA ASP A 24 1.56 39.39 14.37
C ASP A 24 0.36 38.45 14.48
N ALA A 25 -0.71 38.88 15.17
CA ALA A 25 -1.86 38.03 15.51
C ALA A 25 -2.54 37.40 14.27
N GLN A 26 -2.51 38.08 13.13
CA GLN A 26 -3.01 37.57 11.83
C GLN A 26 -2.00 36.67 11.08
N ARG A 27 -0.70 36.72 11.41
CA ARG A 27 0.31 35.82 10.86
C ARG A 27 0.39 34.50 11.62
N ARG A 28 0.01 34.51 12.91
CA ARG A 28 -0.22 33.27 13.68
C ARG A 28 -1.28 32.39 13.01
N GLU A 29 -2.40 32.93 12.54
CA GLU A 29 -3.40 32.17 11.77
C GLU A 29 -2.83 31.54 10.48
N SER A 30 -1.87 32.22 9.83
CA SER A 30 -1.23 31.71 8.61
C SER A 30 -0.20 30.61 8.88
N VAL A 31 0.56 30.74 9.97
CA VAL A 31 1.50 29.69 10.44
C VAL A 31 0.73 28.49 10.99
N GLU A 32 -0.36 28.71 11.73
CA GLU A 32 -1.29 27.68 12.19
C GLU A 32 -1.95 26.96 11.00
N SER A 33 -2.29 27.67 9.92
CA SER A 33 -2.82 27.07 8.69
C SER A 33 -1.78 26.19 7.98
N ILE A 34 -0.51 26.60 7.92
CA ILE A 34 0.58 25.79 7.33
C ILE A 34 0.90 24.58 8.21
N GLN A 35 0.92 24.77 9.54
CA GLN A 35 1.09 23.69 10.51
C GLN A 35 -0.09 22.71 10.46
N MET A 36 -1.31 23.19 10.22
CA MET A 36 -2.51 22.37 10.05
C MET A 36 -2.45 21.57 8.74
N VAL A 37 -1.97 22.15 7.64
CA VAL A 37 -1.76 21.44 6.37
C VAL A 37 -0.68 20.36 6.50
N ASN A 38 0.42 20.64 7.21
CA ASN A 38 1.46 19.65 7.47
C ASN A 38 0.98 18.56 8.45
N ALA A 39 0.24 18.91 9.50
CA ALA A 39 -0.35 17.95 10.43
C ALA A 39 -1.40 17.06 9.74
N LEU A 40 -2.14 17.60 8.77
CA LEU A 40 -3.08 16.85 7.95
C LEU A 40 -2.35 15.91 6.97
N ALA A 41 -1.23 16.36 6.38
CA ALA A 41 -0.37 15.51 5.55
C ALA A 41 0.24 14.36 6.37
N GLU A 42 0.71 14.62 7.58
CA GLU A 42 1.23 13.62 8.51
C GLU A 42 0.13 12.68 9.06
N ALA A 43 -1.11 13.16 9.23
CA ALA A 43 -2.26 12.32 9.57
C ALA A 43 -2.62 11.37 8.40
N VAL A 44 -2.66 11.89 7.18
CA VAL A 44 -2.90 11.09 5.96
C VAL A 44 -1.80 10.04 5.75
N GLU A 45 -0.52 10.36 5.99
CA GLU A 45 0.56 9.37 5.93
C GLU A 45 0.46 8.29 7.03
N ARG A 46 0.05 8.68 8.25
CA ARG A 46 -0.20 7.71 9.35
C ARG A 46 -1.36 6.77 9.01
N ASP A 47 -2.44 7.29 8.44
CA ASP A 47 -3.61 6.49 8.06
C ASP A 47 -3.32 5.61 6.83
N LEU A 48 -2.54 6.09 5.86
CA LEU A 48 -2.04 5.27 4.75
C LEU A 48 -1.18 4.09 5.23
N HIS A 49 -0.44 4.25 6.34
CA HIS A 49 0.28 3.15 6.98
C HIS A 49 -0.65 2.14 7.69
N ALA A 50 -1.81 2.57 8.18
CA ALA A 50 -2.83 1.70 8.77
C ALA A 50 -3.67 0.93 7.72
N VAL A 51 -3.78 1.47 6.48
CA VAL A 51 -4.52 0.90 5.34
C VAL A 51 -3.91 -0.39 4.79
N ALA A 52 -2.72 -0.79 5.23
CA ALA A 52 -2.07 -2.02 4.76
C ALA A 52 -2.86 -3.32 5.04
N ASN A 53 -3.93 -3.33 5.86
CA ASN A 53 -4.60 -4.58 6.28
C ASN A 53 -6.14 -4.52 6.49
N GLY A 54 -6.95 -3.85 5.66
CA GLY A 54 -8.41 -3.90 5.90
C GLY A 54 -9.35 -3.51 4.77
N ARG A 55 -10.22 -4.45 4.36
CA ARG A 55 -11.40 -4.23 3.50
C ARG A 55 -12.56 -3.74 4.36
N ASP A 56 -12.70 -2.42 4.55
CA ASP A 56 -13.86 -1.85 5.26
C ASP A 56 -14.57 -0.80 4.40
N ALA A 57 -15.89 -0.94 4.25
CA ALA A 57 -16.73 -0.02 3.50
C ALA A 57 -16.88 1.34 4.21
N GLN A 58 -16.67 1.39 5.52
CA GLN A 58 -16.60 2.66 6.25
C GLN A 58 -15.34 3.43 5.87
N LEU A 59 -14.19 2.75 5.79
CA LEU A 59 -12.92 3.34 5.38
C LEU A 59 -12.97 3.93 3.95
N GLN A 60 -13.71 3.30 3.04
CA GLN A 60 -13.94 3.84 1.69
C GLN A 60 -14.79 5.12 1.69
N ARG A 61 -15.76 5.23 2.61
CA ARG A 61 -16.54 6.46 2.80
C ARG A 61 -15.68 7.57 3.40
N ASP A 62 -14.90 7.23 4.42
CA ASP A 62 -14.00 8.17 5.09
C ASP A 62 -12.91 8.70 4.13
N LEU A 63 -12.36 7.83 3.27
CA LEU A 63 -11.44 8.22 2.18
C LEU A 63 -12.10 9.14 1.15
N ALA A 64 -13.38 8.89 0.82
CA ALA A 64 -14.11 9.74 -0.12
C ALA A 64 -14.44 11.11 0.48
N GLU A 65 -14.72 11.17 1.78
CA GLU A 65 -14.93 12.40 2.54
C GLU A 65 -13.64 13.21 2.66
N ALA A 66 -12.53 12.58 3.09
CA ALA A 66 -11.21 13.21 3.16
C ALA A 66 -10.74 13.77 1.80
N ARG A 67 -11.07 13.09 0.69
CA ARG A 67 -10.78 13.61 -0.67
C ARG A 67 -11.59 14.86 -0.99
N ARG A 68 -12.87 14.93 -0.60
CA ARG A 68 -13.70 16.12 -0.81
C ARG A 68 -13.19 17.29 0.03
N GLU A 69 -12.91 17.06 1.31
CA GLU A 69 -12.37 18.08 2.21
C GLU A 69 -11.04 18.65 1.70
N ARG A 70 -10.14 17.79 1.22
CA ARG A 70 -8.88 18.21 0.59
C ARG A 70 -9.12 19.06 -0.66
N ASP A 71 -10.06 18.67 -1.52
CA ASP A 71 -10.33 19.40 -2.75
C ASP A 71 -11.00 20.75 -2.48
N ASP A 72 -11.83 20.86 -1.45
CA ASP A 72 -12.42 22.12 -1.00
C ASP A 72 -11.37 23.01 -0.30
N ALA A 73 -10.51 22.44 0.55
CA ALA A 73 -9.36 23.15 1.11
C ALA A 73 -8.42 23.67 0.02
N ARG A 74 -8.23 22.93 -1.08
CA ARG A 74 -7.44 23.36 -2.24
C ARG A 74 -8.10 24.53 -2.99
N LYS A 75 -9.43 24.52 -3.16
CA LYS A 75 -10.18 25.63 -3.76
C LYS A 75 -10.10 26.88 -2.88
N ASP A 76 -10.23 26.73 -1.57
CA ASP A 76 -10.14 27.84 -0.64
C ASP A 76 -8.70 28.34 -0.50
N ALA A 77 -7.69 27.48 -0.48
CA ALA A 77 -6.28 27.87 -0.56
C ALA A 77 -5.98 28.62 -1.86
N SER A 78 -6.60 28.26 -2.99
CA SER A 78 -6.47 28.99 -4.26
C SER A 78 -7.12 30.38 -4.20
N LYS A 79 -8.28 30.51 -3.53
CA LYS A 79 -8.89 31.82 -3.24
C LYS A 79 -8.02 32.65 -2.31
N TRP A 80 -7.47 32.06 -1.25
CA TRP A 80 -6.59 32.74 -0.31
C TRP A 80 -5.27 33.14 -0.95
N LEU A 81 -4.73 32.34 -1.88
CA LEU A 81 -3.56 32.72 -2.67
C LEU A 81 -3.86 33.93 -3.58
N ALA A 82 -5.06 33.99 -4.17
CA ALA A 82 -5.48 35.16 -4.94
C ALA A 82 -5.67 36.41 -4.06
N VAL A 83 -6.22 36.25 -2.85
CA VAL A 83 -6.36 37.32 -1.85
C VAL A 83 -4.99 37.76 -1.31
N ALA A 84 -4.07 36.83 -1.07
CA ALA A 84 -2.69 37.12 -0.64
C ALA A 84 -1.89 37.81 -1.76
N GLN A 85 -2.09 37.44 -3.01
CA GLN A 85 -1.54 38.16 -4.16
C GLN A 85 -2.09 39.60 -4.26
N GLN A 86 -3.39 39.80 -4.04
CA GLN A 86 -3.99 41.14 -3.97
C GLN A 86 -3.51 41.95 -2.75
N ARG A 87 -3.33 41.31 -1.59
CA ARG A 87 -2.85 41.95 -0.35
C ARG A 87 -1.36 42.30 -0.42
N ALA A 88 -0.53 41.43 -1.00
CA ALA A 88 0.88 41.71 -1.26
C ALA A 88 1.07 42.88 -2.25
N LEU A 89 0.16 43.05 -3.21
CA LEU A 89 0.11 44.24 -4.08
C LEU A 89 -0.27 45.51 -3.31
N LEU A 90 -1.19 45.41 -2.33
CA LEU A 90 -1.60 46.52 -1.45
C LEU A 90 -0.50 46.91 -0.44
N ASP A 91 0.18 45.95 0.18
CA ASP A 91 1.31 46.16 1.10
C ASP A 91 2.57 46.69 0.39
N LEU A 92 2.68 46.48 -0.93
CA LEU A 92 3.68 47.13 -1.78
C LEU A 92 3.40 48.63 -1.98
N TRP A 93 2.12 49.03 -1.89
CA TRP A 93 1.65 50.38 -2.16
C TRP A 93 1.48 51.25 -0.91
N LEU A 94 1.31 50.63 0.27
CA LEU A 94 1.11 51.35 1.54
C LEU A 94 2.39 51.37 2.39
N PRO A 95 2.81 52.53 2.93
CA PRO A 95 4.01 52.63 3.75
C PRO A 95 3.82 52.00 5.15
N LYS A 96 4.85 51.31 5.65
CA LYS A 96 4.88 50.74 7.02
C LYS A 96 4.91 51.85 8.09
N PRO A 97 4.28 51.63 9.26
CA PRO A 97 4.01 52.68 10.27
C PRO A 97 5.24 53.16 11.05
N GLU A 98 6.40 52.49 10.97
CA GLU A 98 7.57 52.79 11.81
C GLU A 98 8.64 53.65 11.13
N ARG A 99 8.41 54.14 9.91
CA ARG A 99 9.35 55.05 9.26
C ARG A 99 9.02 56.49 9.63
N SER A 100 10.05 57.26 10.00
CA SER A 100 9.88 58.71 10.06
C SER A 100 9.39 59.21 8.69
N LEU A 101 8.53 60.24 8.67
CA LEU A 101 7.95 60.78 7.43
C LEU A 101 9.03 61.11 6.37
N THR A 102 10.25 61.45 6.80
CA THR A 102 11.41 61.75 5.96
C THR A 102 12.08 60.49 5.38
N GLU A 103 12.16 59.39 6.13
CA GLU A 103 12.67 58.10 5.62
C GLU A 103 11.64 57.39 4.75
N ALA A 104 10.35 57.52 5.09
CA ALA A 104 9.26 57.15 4.20
C ALA A 104 9.36 57.94 2.90
N ALA A 105 9.56 59.27 2.95
CA ALA A 105 9.72 60.11 1.76
C ALA A 105 10.96 59.75 0.92
N ASN A 106 12.11 59.42 1.53
CA ASN A 106 13.32 59.02 0.79
C ASN A 106 13.24 57.60 0.23
N TRP A 107 12.59 56.67 0.94
CA TRP A 107 12.25 55.35 0.39
C TRP A 107 11.19 55.47 -0.73
N ILE A 108 10.30 56.47 -0.63
CA ILE A 108 9.34 56.85 -1.67
C ILE A 108 10.00 57.63 -2.82
N ALA A 109 11.15 58.27 -2.62
CA ALA A 109 11.80 59.10 -3.63
C ALA A 109 12.76 58.33 -4.55
N GLY A 110 13.09 57.07 -4.25
CA GLY A 110 13.96 56.24 -5.08
C GLY A 110 13.20 55.16 -5.87
N PRO A 111 12.91 55.34 -7.18
CA PRO A 111 12.26 54.32 -8.02
C PRO A 111 12.99 52.97 -7.99
N ALA A 112 14.32 53.00 -7.87
CA ALA A 112 15.17 51.82 -8.00
C ALA A 112 15.06 50.80 -6.85
N CYS A 113 14.78 51.23 -5.60
CA CYS A 113 14.82 50.33 -4.43
C CYS A 113 13.54 49.46 -4.32
N ARG A 114 12.37 50.06 -4.54
CA ARG A 114 11.08 49.34 -4.57
C ARG A 114 10.98 48.37 -5.73
N VAL A 115 11.46 48.78 -6.90
CA VAL A 115 11.52 47.92 -8.09
C VAL A 115 12.44 46.73 -7.82
N ARG A 116 13.60 46.91 -7.18
CA ARG A 116 14.56 45.82 -6.92
C ARG A 116 14.02 44.78 -5.94
N GLY A 117 13.41 45.21 -4.82
CA GLY A 117 12.80 44.30 -3.85
C GLY A 117 11.57 43.56 -4.41
N ALA A 118 10.73 44.25 -5.19
CA ALA A 118 9.62 43.63 -5.90
C ALA A 118 10.11 42.59 -6.94
N LEU A 119 11.20 42.90 -7.66
CA LEU A 119 11.80 42.00 -8.64
C LEU A 119 12.38 40.74 -7.99
N GLN A 120 13.00 40.85 -6.81
CA GLN A 120 13.51 39.70 -6.05
C GLN A 120 12.38 38.79 -5.57
N HIS A 121 11.28 39.35 -5.04
CA HIS A 121 10.11 38.57 -4.64
C HIS A 121 9.42 37.88 -5.84
N LEU A 122 9.28 38.58 -6.97
CA LEU A 122 8.76 37.99 -8.21
C LEU A 122 9.63 36.83 -8.71
N LYS A 123 10.97 36.94 -8.59
CA LYS A 123 11.89 35.84 -8.92
C LYS A 123 11.70 34.64 -7.99
N ALA A 124 11.55 34.86 -6.68
CA ALA A 124 11.32 33.80 -5.70
C ALA A 124 9.97 33.09 -5.94
N LEU A 125 8.89 33.85 -6.15
CA LEU A 125 7.57 33.30 -6.48
C LEU A 125 7.59 32.50 -7.79
N ARG A 126 8.33 32.96 -8.80
CA ARG A 126 8.50 32.24 -10.06
C ARG A 126 9.27 30.93 -9.87
N ALA A 127 10.28 30.91 -9.00
CA ALA A 127 11.01 29.68 -8.67
C ALA A 127 10.11 28.66 -7.97
N LEU A 128 9.37 29.09 -6.93
CA LEU A 128 8.41 28.24 -6.23
C LEU A 128 7.31 27.71 -7.15
N ALA A 129 6.79 28.54 -8.06
CA ALA A 129 5.80 28.10 -9.05
C ALA A 129 6.38 27.06 -10.03
N LYS A 130 7.66 27.19 -10.40
CA LYS A 130 8.35 26.22 -11.25
C LYS A 130 8.52 24.88 -10.52
N ASP A 131 8.92 24.92 -9.25
CA ASP A 131 9.10 23.71 -8.44
C ASP A 131 7.77 23.00 -8.20
N ALA A 132 6.71 23.75 -7.88
CA ALA A 132 5.35 23.22 -7.75
C ALA A 132 4.85 22.58 -9.06
N ALA A 133 5.17 23.16 -10.22
CA ALA A 133 4.82 22.58 -11.51
C ALA A 133 5.57 21.26 -11.79
N VAL A 134 6.84 21.18 -11.40
CA VAL A 134 7.63 19.93 -11.50
C VAL A 134 7.05 18.85 -10.59
N GLN A 135 6.70 19.21 -9.34
CA GLN A 135 6.08 18.29 -8.39
C GLN A 135 4.70 17.81 -8.87
N ALA A 136 3.89 18.70 -9.44
CA ALA A 136 2.58 18.34 -10.02
C ALA A 136 2.72 17.32 -11.17
N ALA A 137 3.69 17.53 -12.07
CA ALA A 137 3.96 16.60 -13.16
C ALA A 137 4.48 15.24 -12.65
N ALA A 138 5.32 15.24 -11.61
CA ALA A 138 5.78 14.00 -10.97
C ALA A 138 4.62 13.23 -10.30
N HIS A 139 3.72 13.94 -9.62
CA HIS A 139 2.54 13.35 -8.99
C HIS A 139 1.57 12.77 -10.04
N GLU A 140 1.33 13.47 -11.14
CA GLU A 140 0.51 12.95 -12.25
C GLU A 140 1.09 11.64 -12.82
N LYS A 141 2.41 11.58 -13.00
CA LYS A 141 3.09 10.35 -13.42
C LYS A 141 2.90 9.22 -12.42
N LEU A 142 3.02 9.48 -11.12
CA LEU A 142 2.84 8.47 -10.08
C LEU A 142 1.40 7.94 -10.04
N LEU A 143 0.40 8.81 -10.18
CA LEU A 143 -1.01 8.41 -10.25
C LEU A 143 -1.29 7.52 -11.46
N SER A 144 -0.70 7.82 -12.61
CA SER A 144 -0.78 6.97 -13.80
C SER A 144 -0.17 5.59 -13.56
N GLN A 145 0.99 5.51 -12.90
CA GLN A 145 1.64 4.25 -12.55
C GLN A 145 0.79 3.42 -11.58
N LEU A 146 0.21 4.06 -10.54
CA LEU A 146 -0.67 3.39 -9.59
C LEU A 146 -1.91 2.80 -10.28
N SER A 147 -2.57 3.56 -11.16
CA SER A 147 -3.72 3.07 -11.92
C SER A 147 -3.36 1.82 -12.73
N SER A 148 -2.22 1.83 -13.42
CA SER A 148 -1.74 0.67 -14.20
C SER A 148 -1.48 -0.56 -13.32
N LEU A 149 -0.89 -0.37 -12.14
CA LEU A 149 -0.63 -1.47 -11.20
C LEU A 149 -1.93 -2.02 -10.60
N GLU A 150 -2.92 -1.17 -10.37
CA GLU A 150 -4.23 -1.60 -9.88
C GLU A 150 -4.97 -2.46 -10.90
N GLU A 151 -4.88 -2.11 -12.19
CA GLU A 151 -5.41 -2.89 -13.31
C GLU A 151 -4.69 -4.24 -13.43
N GLU A 152 -3.35 -4.25 -13.41
CA GLU A 152 -2.55 -5.48 -13.48
C GLU A 152 -2.85 -6.41 -12.30
N ARG A 153 -2.92 -5.86 -11.08
CA ARG A 153 -3.33 -6.60 -9.88
C ARG A 153 -4.74 -7.17 -10.02
N GLY A 154 -5.66 -6.44 -10.65
CA GLY A 154 -7.01 -6.91 -10.95
C GLY A 154 -6.98 -8.15 -11.84
N ARG A 155 -6.25 -8.07 -12.97
CA ARG A 155 -6.08 -9.18 -13.91
C ARG A 155 -5.46 -10.41 -13.23
N LEU A 156 -4.38 -10.24 -12.47
CA LEU A 156 -3.71 -11.34 -11.79
C LEU A 156 -4.62 -12.04 -10.77
N ARG A 157 -5.46 -11.26 -10.06
CA ARG A 157 -6.45 -11.83 -9.12
C ARG A 157 -7.49 -12.69 -9.84
N GLU A 158 -7.96 -12.24 -11.00
CA GLU A 158 -8.91 -13.00 -11.83
C GLU A 158 -8.28 -14.31 -12.34
N GLU A 159 -7.04 -14.27 -12.84
CA GLU A 159 -6.33 -15.46 -13.31
C GLU A 159 -6.07 -16.48 -12.19
N ILE A 160 -5.66 -15.99 -11.00
CA ILE A 160 -5.50 -16.83 -9.81
C ILE A 160 -6.82 -17.49 -9.42
N ALA A 161 -7.91 -16.71 -9.38
CA ALA A 161 -9.23 -17.23 -9.02
C ALA A 161 -9.78 -18.24 -10.06
N ALA A 162 -9.49 -18.02 -11.34
CA ALA A 162 -9.87 -18.93 -12.42
C ALA A 162 -8.97 -20.18 -12.50
N GLY A 163 -7.85 -20.21 -11.77
CA GLY A 163 -6.87 -21.30 -11.83
C GLY A 163 -6.11 -21.37 -13.15
N THR A 164 -6.10 -20.29 -13.93
CA THR A 164 -5.46 -20.21 -15.26
C THR A 164 -3.99 -19.81 -15.19
N VAL A 165 -3.50 -19.43 -13.99
CA VAL A 165 -2.07 -19.24 -13.74
C VAL A 165 -1.32 -20.50 -14.15
N SER A 166 -0.22 -20.33 -14.88
CA SER A 166 0.53 -21.43 -15.48
C SER A 166 2.01 -21.36 -15.10
N ASP A 167 2.63 -22.52 -14.98
CA ASP A 167 4.09 -22.69 -14.87
C ASP A 167 4.81 -22.68 -16.23
N GLY A 168 4.08 -22.44 -17.33
CA GLY A 168 4.56 -22.50 -18.71
C GLY A 168 4.25 -23.81 -19.43
N TYR A 169 3.86 -24.86 -18.71
CA TYR A 169 3.51 -26.17 -19.26
C TYR A 169 2.07 -26.60 -18.91
N HIS A 170 1.63 -26.29 -17.70
CA HIS A 170 0.29 -26.60 -17.20
C HIS A 170 -0.32 -25.40 -16.49
N THR A 171 -1.64 -25.32 -16.48
CA THR A 171 -2.37 -24.40 -15.60
C THR A 171 -2.50 -25.00 -14.20
N HIS A 172 -2.64 -24.16 -13.17
CA HIS A 172 -2.87 -24.63 -11.80
C HIS A 172 -4.12 -25.52 -11.70
N ARG A 173 -5.15 -25.24 -12.52
CA ARG A 173 -6.34 -26.09 -12.62
C ARG A 173 -6.01 -27.50 -13.11
N GLU A 174 -5.19 -27.62 -14.16
CA GLU A 174 -4.76 -28.92 -14.69
C GLU A 174 -3.88 -29.67 -13.67
N LEU A 175 -2.94 -28.98 -13.03
CA LEU A 175 -2.10 -29.59 -11.99
C LEU A 175 -2.92 -30.06 -10.79
N TYR A 176 -3.94 -29.30 -10.39
CA TYR A 176 -4.86 -29.71 -9.33
C TYR A 176 -5.65 -30.97 -9.73
N GLU A 177 -6.16 -31.01 -10.96
CA GLU A 177 -6.89 -32.16 -11.49
C GLU A 177 -6.02 -33.42 -11.54
N TYR A 178 -4.80 -33.32 -12.09
CA TYR A 178 -3.86 -34.46 -12.12
C TYR A 178 -3.47 -34.92 -10.72
N ARG A 179 -3.15 -34.00 -9.80
CA ARG A 179 -2.83 -34.34 -8.41
C ARG A 179 -3.98 -35.11 -7.75
N MET A 180 -5.21 -34.64 -7.92
CA MET A 180 -6.39 -35.29 -7.38
C MET A 180 -6.57 -36.70 -7.95
N LEU A 181 -6.46 -36.86 -9.28
CA LEU A 181 -6.61 -38.16 -9.94
C LEU A 181 -5.51 -39.14 -9.53
N TYR A 182 -4.25 -38.70 -9.48
CA TYR A 182 -3.15 -39.52 -8.98
C TYR A 182 -3.34 -39.91 -7.52
N ASN A 183 -3.85 -39.00 -6.69
CA ASN A 183 -4.15 -39.32 -5.30
C ASN A 183 -5.32 -40.30 -5.16
N ALA A 184 -6.36 -40.20 -5.99
CA ALA A 184 -7.46 -41.18 -6.00
C ALA A 184 -6.93 -42.58 -6.37
N HIS A 185 -6.14 -42.69 -7.45
CA HIS A 185 -5.49 -43.94 -7.83
C HIS A 185 -4.59 -44.49 -6.72
N ALA A 186 -3.80 -43.63 -6.07
CA ALA A 186 -2.94 -44.04 -4.95
C ALA A 186 -3.77 -44.52 -3.75
N ALA A 187 -4.83 -43.81 -3.38
CA ALA A 187 -5.73 -44.16 -2.30
C ALA A 187 -6.37 -45.55 -2.52
N HIS A 188 -6.81 -45.84 -3.74
CA HIS A 188 -7.32 -47.18 -4.10
C HIS A 188 -6.24 -48.24 -4.00
N GLY A 189 -5.04 -47.97 -4.53
CA GLY A 189 -3.91 -48.89 -4.47
C GLY A 189 -3.46 -49.19 -3.04
N TRP A 190 -3.36 -48.17 -2.20
CA TRP A 190 -3.02 -48.31 -0.78
C TRP A 190 -4.06 -49.13 -0.03
N LEU A 191 -5.34 -48.82 -0.23
CA LEU A 191 -6.43 -49.59 0.39
C LEU A 191 -6.37 -51.07 -0.03
N ALA A 192 -6.16 -51.35 -1.32
CA ALA A 192 -6.01 -52.71 -1.84
C ALA A 192 -4.76 -53.43 -1.28
N ALA A 193 -3.71 -52.69 -0.96
CA ALA A 193 -2.50 -53.19 -0.29
C ALA A 193 -2.64 -53.33 1.23
N GLY A 194 -3.83 -53.04 1.81
CA GLY A 194 -4.09 -53.13 3.23
C GLY A 194 -3.58 -51.94 4.05
N ILE A 195 -3.15 -50.86 3.41
CA ILE A 195 -2.83 -49.59 4.07
C ILE A 195 -4.16 -48.89 4.44
N PRO A 196 -4.34 -48.44 5.70
CA PRO A 196 -5.55 -47.74 6.09
C PRO A 196 -5.73 -46.45 5.29
N VAL A 197 -6.85 -46.35 4.57
CA VAL A 197 -7.28 -45.13 3.88
C VAL A 197 -8.75 -44.89 4.19
N VAL A 198 -9.10 -43.66 4.55
CA VAL A 198 -10.48 -43.25 4.80
C VAL A 198 -10.76 -41.87 4.20
N LYS A 199 -12.04 -41.55 4.03
CA LYS A 199 -12.52 -40.20 3.71
C LYS A 199 -13.56 -39.71 4.70
N SER A 200 -13.60 -38.40 4.97
CA SER A 200 -14.61 -37.77 5.82
C SER A 200 -14.90 -36.34 5.36
N ARG A 201 -16.13 -35.86 5.57
CA ARG A 201 -16.51 -34.44 5.41
C ARG A 201 -16.10 -33.56 6.60
N ARG A 202 -15.61 -34.17 7.67
CA ARG A 202 -15.17 -33.52 8.91
C ARG A 202 -13.68 -33.69 9.10
N HIS A 203 -13.08 -32.73 9.78
CA HIS A 203 -11.76 -32.88 10.38
C HIS A 203 -11.86 -33.80 11.62
N SER A 204 -10.71 -34.20 12.17
CA SER A 204 -10.68 -35.11 13.33
C SER A 204 -11.21 -34.49 14.63
N ASP A 205 -11.29 -33.16 14.70
CA ASP A 205 -11.90 -32.40 15.79
C ASP A 205 -13.45 -32.34 15.71
N GLY A 206 -14.04 -32.85 14.62
CA GLY A 206 -15.48 -32.86 14.39
C GLY A 206 -16.01 -31.67 13.60
N GLU A 207 -15.20 -30.66 13.31
CA GLU A 207 -15.63 -29.53 12.49
C GLU A 207 -15.73 -29.92 11.01
N GLU A 208 -16.64 -29.29 10.27
CA GLU A 208 -16.74 -29.51 8.83
C GLU A 208 -15.50 -28.95 8.12
N CYS A 209 -15.00 -29.68 7.13
CA CYS A 209 -13.85 -29.25 6.35
C CYS A 209 -14.12 -27.88 5.73
N PHE A 210 -13.37 -26.86 6.19
CA PHE A 210 -13.47 -25.46 5.77
C PHE A 210 -14.89 -24.85 5.87
N GLY A 211 -15.69 -25.29 6.83
CA GLY A 211 -17.07 -24.82 7.00
C GLY A 211 -18.06 -25.43 6.00
N GLY A 212 -17.71 -26.56 5.38
CA GLY A 212 -18.60 -27.35 4.54
C GLY A 212 -18.26 -27.30 3.04
N GLY A 213 -18.77 -28.28 2.28
CA GLY A 213 -18.55 -28.41 0.82
C GLY A 213 -17.20 -29.05 0.44
N TRP A 214 -16.45 -29.54 1.42
CA TRP A 214 -15.17 -30.22 1.24
C TRP A 214 -15.14 -31.54 2.01
N PHE A 215 -14.21 -32.40 1.63
CA PHE A 215 -13.87 -33.60 2.36
C PHE A 215 -12.36 -33.79 2.42
N ILE A 216 -11.91 -34.55 3.40
CA ILE A 216 -10.53 -34.98 3.58
C ILE A 216 -10.40 -36.46 3.22
N VAL A 217 -9.30 -36.81 2.56
CA VAL A 217 -8.83 -38.19 2.37
C VAL A 217 -7.56 -38.34 3.21
N THR A 218 -7.53 -39.36 4.07
CA THR A 218 -6.40 -39.63 4.95
C THR A 218 -5.91 -41.06 4.72
N ALA A 219 -4.62 -41.21 4.46
CA ALA A 219 -3.94 -42.49 4.39
C ALA A 219 -2.87 -42.57 5.51
N THR A 220 -2.84 -43.68 6.24
CA THR A 220 -1.83 -43.93 7.28
C THR A 220 -0.78 -44.89 6.72
N LEU A 221 0.22 -44.34 6.01
CA LEU A 221 1.32 -45.12 5.46
C LEU A 221 2.22 -45.66 6.57
N PRO A 222 3.02 -46.71 6.32
CA PRO A 222 4.06 -47.14 7.26
C PRO A 222 5.07 -46.03 7.61
N THR A 223 5.25 -45.06 6.70
CA THR A 223 6.14 -43.91 6.86
C THR A 223 5.47 -42.73 7.56
N GLY A 224 4.15 -42.77 7.80
CA GLY A 224 3.39 -41.72 8.47
C GLY A 224 2.08 -41.37 7.76
N GLN A 225 1.30 -40.47 8.37
CA GLN A 225 0.03 -40.03 7.81
C GLN A 225 0.24 -39.11 6.60
N VAL A 226 -0.62 -39.19 5.60
CA VAL A 226 -0.74 -38.18 4.54
C VAL A 226 -2.21 -37.85 4.36
N SER A 227 -2.53 -36.57 4.20
CA SER A 227 -3.91 -36.16 3.99
C SER A 227 -4.07 -35.05 2.96
N ASN A 228 -5.20 -35.05 2.26
CA ASN A 228 -5.52 -34.05 1.25
C ASN A 228 -7.02 -33.72 1.28
N HIS A 229 -7.33 -32.44 1.05
CA HIS A 229 -8.71 -31.96 0.94
C HIS A 229 -9.13 -31.76 -0.50
N TYR A 230 -10.38 -32.11 -0.79
CA TYR A 230 -11.02 -31.96 -2.10
C TYR A 230 -12.44 -31.44 -1.94
N ARG A 231 -12.98 -30.81 -3.00
CA ARG A 231 -14.38 -30.38 -3.02
C ARG A 231 -15.32 -31.57 -3.12
N ASP A 232 -16.48 -31.47 -2.47
CA ASP A 232 -17.44 -32.59 -2.35
C ASP A 232 -17.95 -33.13 -3.69
N GLU A 233 -17.92 -32.33 -4.75
CA GLU A 233 -18.24 -32.78 -6.12
C GLU A 233 -17.34 -33.93 -6.61
N HIS A 234 -16.14 -34.08 -6.03
CA HIS A 234 -15.19 -35.14 -6.33
C HIS A 234 -15.27 -36.33 -5.36
N TRP A 235 -16.21 -36.34 -4.41
CA TRP A 235 -16.36 -37.40 -3.40
C TRP A 235 -16.43 -38.81 -4.00
N GLY A 236 -17.08 -38.94 -5.16
CA GLY A 236 -17.23 -40.20 -5.89
C GLY A 236 -15.95 -40.76 -6.50
N LEU A 237 -14.91 -39.94 -6.70
CA LEU A 237 -13.62 -40.41 -7.25
C LEU A 237 -12.86 -41.29 -6.25
N PHE A 238 -13.05 -41.03 -4.95
CA PHE A 238 -12.37 -41.73 -3.88
C PHE A 238 -13.24 -42.86 -3.34
N ASP A 239 -13.32 -43.98 -4.05
CA ASP A 239 -13.91 -45.23 -3.54
C ASP A 239 -13.07 -45.86 -2.41
N VAL A 240 -13.10 -45.23 -1.24
CA VAL A 240 -12.47 -45.67 0.01
C VAL A 240 -13.48 -45.52 1.16
N PRO A 241 -13.32 -46.24 2.29
CA PRO A 241 -14.24 -46.18 3.42
C PRO A 241 -14.54 -44.75 3.87
N ALA A 242 -15.83 -44.41 3.93
CA ALA A 242 -16.31 -43.16 4.51
C ALA A 242 -16.50 -43.33 6.01
N VAL A 243 -15.99 -42.38 6.79
CA VAL A 243 -16.09 -42.34 8.25
C VAL A 243 -16.63 -40.99 8.71
N GLU A 244 -17.27 -40.96 9.88
CA GLU A 244 -17.72 -39.68 10.46
C GLU A 244 -16.51 -38.80 10.80
N LEU A 245 -15.53 -39.36 11.52
CA LEU A 245 -14.29 -38.68 11.88
C LEU A 245 -13.08 -39.45 11.33
N PRO A 246 -12.15 -38.78 10.64
CA PRO A 246 -10.89 -39.41 10.24
C PRO A 246 -9.98 -39.63 11.46
N PRO A 247 -8.86 -40.38 11.31
CA PRO A 247 -7.81 -40.43 12.32
C PRO A 247 -7.36 -39.02 12.75
N GLU A 248 -6.92 -38.90 14.00
CA GLU A 248 -6.39 -37.65 14.54
C GLU A 248 -5.26 -37.11 13.66
N TYR A 249 -5.34 -35.82 13.34
CA TYR A 249 -4.31 -35.15 12.55
C TYR A 249 -3.01 -35.05 13.33
N ASP A 250 -1.92 -35.53 12.74
CA ASP A 250 -0.61 -35.60 13.40
C ASP A 250 0.24 -34.33 13.24
N GLY A 251 -0.34 -33.24 12.72
CA GLY A 251 0.35 -31.95 12.59
C GLY A 251 1.30 -31.83 11.39
N HIS A 252 1.30 -32.79 10.46
CA HIS A 252 2.26 -32.83 9.36
C HIS A 252 2.16 -31.64 8.39
N THR A 253 3.29 -31.10 7.99
CA THR A 253 3.36 -30.10 6.92
C THR A 253 3.30 -30.76 5.53
N PRO A 254 3.07 -30.00 4.45
CA PRO A 254 3.23 -30.52 3.09
C PRO A 254 4.62 -31.11 2.81
N ALA A 255 5.67 -30.58 3.46
CA ALA A 255 7.03 -31.11 3.33
C ALA A 255 7.14 -32.50 3.97
N ASP A 256 6.58 -32.68 5.17
CA ASP A 256 6.53 -33.98 5.85
C ASP A 256 5.75 -35.00 5.03
N ALA A 257 4.58 -34.63 4.49
CA ALA A 257 3.81 -35.51 3.61
C ALA A 257 4.60 -35.92 2.36
N ALA A 258 5.33 -34.99 1.73
CA ALA A 258 6.17 -35.29 0.58
C ALA A 258 7.34 -36.21 0.93
N GLU A 259 7.96 -36.04 2.09
CA GLU A 259 9.01 -36.93 2.58
C GLU A 259 8.48 -38.34 2.85
N ARG A 260 7.31 -38.46 3.50
CA ARG A 260 6.65 -39.74 3.78
C ARG A 260 6.30 -40.49 2.50
N LEU A 261 5.79 -39.79 1.49
CA LEU A 261 5.52 -40.36 0.17
C LEU A 261 6.81 -40.83 -0.50
N ARG A 262 7.88 -40.03 -0.45
CA ARG A 262 9.18 -40.41 -1.02
C ARG A 262 9.76 -41.65 -0.35
N ALA A 263 9.69 -41.73 0.98
CA ALA A 263 10.16 -42.88 1.75
C ALA A 263 9.31 -44.14 1.52
N ALA A 264 8.05 -43.98 1.11
CA ALA A 264 7.14 -45.09 0.78
C ALA A 264 7.33 -45.62 -0.65
N LEU A 265 8.12 -44.95 -1.50
CA LEU A 265 8.43 -45.47 -2.83
C LEU A 265 9.30 -46.72 -2.72
N PRO A 266 9.08 -47.74 -3.57
CA PRO A 266 9.97 -48.89 -3.62
C PRO A 266 11.40 -48.46 -3.99
N PRO A 267 12.43 -49.17 -3.50
CA PRO A 267 13.82 -48.90 -3.88
C PRO A 267 13.99 -49.04 -5.38
N SER A 268 14.91 -48.25 -5.95
CA SER A 268 15.16 -48.31 -7.38
C SER A 268 15.73 -49.69 -7.75
N PRO A 269 15.36 -50.27 -8.90
CA PRO A 269 15.92 -51.55 -9.33
C PRO A 269 17.44 -51.56 -9.47
N GLN A 270 18.08 -50.39 -9.55
CA GLN A 270 19.53 -50.22 -9.71
C GLN A 270 20.31 -50.29 -8.39
N GLU A 271 19.63 -50.31 -7.23
CA GLU A 271 20.25 -50.39 -5.89
C GLU A 271 20.09 -51.79 -5.25
N ALA A 272 19.56 -52.76 -6.00
CA ALA A 272 19.32 -54.13 -5.55
C ALA A 272 20.39 -55.14 -6.02
N GLU A 273 21.50 -54.68 -6.62
CA GLU A 273 22.70 -55.44 -6.97
C GLU A 273 23.88 -55.06 -6.07
#